data_AF-A0A9D9LSG9-F1
#
_entry.id   AF-A0A9D9LSG9-F1
#
_cell.length_a   1.000
_cell.length_b   1.000
_cell.length_c   1.000
_cell.angle_alpha   90.00
_cell.angle_beta   90.00
_cell.angle_gamma   90.00
#
_symmetry.space_group_name_H-M   'P 1'
#
loop_
_entity.id
_entity.type
_entity.pdbx_description
1 polymer ?
#
loop_
_entity_poly.entity_id
_entity_poly.type
_entity_poly.pdbx_seq_one_letter_code
_entity_poly.pdbx_strand_id
1 'polypeptide(L)'
;QENAKLTSTEYGTLMHSVMEHIDHKNANDLGSVKEEIKRLLTRDIIKKEDEKRINLNNVLSFFHSDIGERLKQAKSVYKELPFSRFINAERIYKEAQNEKIITQGIIDLLFIDESDKLVLVDYKTDNTSSVKTIKERYSIQISLYREAAEEILKRKVNESYIYLLSVGKIISV
;
A
#
# COMPACT_ATOMS: atom_id res chain seq x y z
N GLN A 1 -4.60 -9.86 32.01
CA GLN A 1 -5.08 -8.85 31.04
C GLN A 1 -4.69 -9.34 29.67
N GLU A 2 -5.69 -9.74 28.89
CA GLU A 2 -5.56 -10.59 27.72
C GLU A 2 -4.97 -9.82 26.52
N ASN A 3 -3.96 -10.43 25.88
CA ASN A 3 -3.52 -10.11 24.52
C ASN A 3 -4.71 -10.31 23.57
N ALA A 4 -5.53 -9.28 23.36
CA ALA A 4 -6.52 -9.29 22.29
C ALA A 4 -5.76 -9.38 20.95
N LYS A 5 -5.76 -10.56 20.31
CA LYS A 5 -5.16 -10.76 19.00
C LYS A 5 -5.93 -9.85 18.02
N LEU A 6 -5.23 -8.97 17.30
CA LEU A 6 -5.86 -8.12 16.29
C LEU A 6 -6.50 -9.04 15.26
N THR A 7 -7.70 -8.69 14.81
CA THR A 7 -8.28 -9.26 13.61
C THR A 7 -7.33 -9.01 12.43
N SER A 8 -7.43 -9.83 11.38
CA SER A 8 -6.61 -9.65 10.16
C SER A 8 -6.76 -8.24 9.59
N THR A 9 -7.94 -7.63 9.72
CA THR A 9 -8.24 -6.26 9.29
C THR A 9 -7.47 -5.23 10.11
N GLU A 10 -7.52 -5.31 11.44
CA GLU A 10 -6.81 -4.35 12.29
C GLU A 10 -5.29 -4.43 12.12
N TYR A 11 -4.75 -5.64 11.90
CA TYR A 11 -3.34 -5.80 11.56
C TYR A 11 -2.99 -5.14 10.22
N GLY A 12 -3.87 -5.27 9.22
CA GLY A 12 -3.77 -4.54 7.96
C GLY A 12 -3.68 -3.03 8.20
N THR A 13 -4.64 -2.46 8.94
CA THR A 13 -4.66 -1.02 9.27
C THR A 13 -3.38 -0.56 9.96
N LEU A 14 -2.89 -1.33 10.94
CA LEU A 14 -1.62 -1.04 11.62
C LEU A 14 -0.46 -0.98 10.63
N MET A 15 -0.34 -1.98 9.77
CA MET A 15 0.75 -2.04 8.80
C MET A 15 0.68 -0.91 7.77
N HIS A 16 -0.51 -0.53 7.30
CA HIS A 16 -0.67 0.65 6.43
C HIS A 16 -0.21 1.93 7.14
N SER A 17 -0.64 2.17 8.38
CA SER A 17 -0.20 3.33 9.17
C SER A 17 1.33 3.39 9.34
N VAL A 18 1.98 2.23 9.57
CA VAL A 18 3.45 2.14 9.61
C VAL A 18 4.06 2.51 8.26
N MET A 19 3.59 1.92 7.16
CA MET A 19 4.15 2.16 5.82
C MET A 19 3.90 3.59 5.31
N GLU A 20 2.77 4.19 5.70
CA GLU A 20 2.45 5.59 5.47
C GLU A 20 3.49 6.50 6.15
N HIS A 21 3.72 6.30 7.44
CA HIS A 21 4.45 7.29 8.24
C HIS A 21 5.96 7.05 8.33
N ILE A 22 6.44 5.85 8.02
CA ILE A 22 7.87 5.53 8.06
C ILE A 22 8.65 6.41 7.07
N ASP A 23 9.80 6.90 7.53
CA ASP A 23 10.75 7.57 6.66
C ASP A 23 11.47 6.54 5.78
N HIS A 24 10.94 6.39 4.57
CA HIS A 24 11.45 5.48 3.55
C HIS A 24 12.93 5.72 3.22
N LYS A 25 13.46 6.94 3.36
CA LYS A 25 14.87 7.25 3.07
C LYS A 25 15.83 6.72 4.14
N ASN A 26 15.34 6.61 5.37
CA ASN A 26 16.14 6.19 6.52
C ASN A 26 15.98 4.70 6.85
N ALA A 27 14.97 4.00 6.30
CA ALA A 27 14.74 2.58 6.51
C ALA A 27 15.73 1.68 5.74
N ASN A 28 16.99 1.63 6.19
CA ASN A 28 18.09 0.94 5.50
C ASN A 28 18.50 -0.39 6.15
N ASP A 29 18.21 -0.57 7.43
CA ASP A 29 18.54 -1.77 8.21
C ASP A 29 17.54 -1.95 9.37
N LEU A 30 17.68 -3.05 10.13
CA LEU A 30 16.77 -3.31 11.26
C LEU A 30 16.89 -2.26 12.37
N GLY A 31 18.05 -1.64 12.55
CA GLY A 31 18.27 -0.61 13.57
C GLY A 31 17.47 0.65 13.25
N SER A 32 17.65 1.17 12.04
CA SER A 32 16.93 2.33 11.52
C SER A 32 15.42 2.11 11.44
N VAL A 33 14.95 0.93 11.00
CA VAL A 33 13.51 0.61 11.03
C VAL A 33 12.98 0.60 12.47
N LYS A 34 13.74 0.06 13.43
CA LYS A 34 13.35 0.06 14.85
C LYS A 34 13.30 1.48 15.43
N GLU A 35 14.22 2.35 15.05
CA GLU A 35 14.20 3.78 15.42
C GLU A 35 12.99 4.48 14.84
N GLU A 36 12.63 4.19 13.60
CA GLU A 36 11.42 4.72 12.98
C GLU A 36 10.15 4.24 13.71
N ILE A 37 10.03 2.95 14.07
CA ILE A 37 8.90 2.47 14.87
C ILE A 37 8.82 3.20 16.22
N LYS A 38 9.95 3.45 16.88
CA LYS A 38 9.97 4.28 18.10
C LYS A 38 9.50 5.69 17.83
N ARG A 39 9.91 6.31 16.72
CA ARG A 39 9.44 7.65 16.32
C ARG A 39 7.92 7.66 16.09
N LEU A 40 7.36 6.60 15.50
CA LEU A 40 5.91 6.49 15.32
C LEU A 40 5.17 6.35 16.66
N LEU A 41 5.74 5.60 17.61
CA LEU A 41 5.21 5.48 18.98
C LEU A 41 5.25 6.82 19.72
N THR A 42 6.35 7.56 19.66
CA THR A 42 6.47 8.85 20.36
C THR A 42 5.58 9.93 19.78
N ARG A 43 5.13 9.77 18.53
CA ARG A 43 4.19 10.66 17.85
C ARG A 43 2.74 10.20 17.94
N ASP A 44 2.45 9.14 18.72
CA ASP A 44 1.12 8.54 18.87
C ASP A 44 0.48 8.10 17.53
N ILE A 45 1.30 7.81 16.51
CA ILE A 45 0.84 7.30 15.21
C ILE A 45 0.46 5.83 15.32
N ILE A 46 1.21 5.08 16.13
CA ILE A 46 0.91 3.69 16.49
C ILE A 46 0.85 3.57 18.02
N LYS A 47 0.05 2.64 18.52
CA LYS A 47 -0.08 2.42 19.96
C LYS A 47 1.05 1.53 20.49
N LYS A 48 1.43 1.74 21.75
CA LYS A 48 2.43 0.91 22.44
C LYS A 48 2.06 -0.57 22.52
N GLU A 49 0.78 -0.88 22.60
CA GLU A 49 0.27 -2.25 22.60
C GLU A 49 0.42 -2.97 21.24
N ASP A 50 0.60 -2.20 20.16
CA ASP A 50 0.74 -2.71 18.80
C ASP A 50 2.20 -2.87 18.37
N GLU A 51 3.16 -2.25 19.07
CA GLU A 51 4.60 -2.32 18.78
C GLU A 51 5.08 -3.77 18.58
N LYS A 52 4.69 -4.67 19.49
CA LYS A 52 5.11 -6.08 19.48
C LYS A 52 4.53 -6.88 18.32
N ARG A 53 3.52 -6.34 17.61
CA ARG A 53 2.84 -6.99 16.50
C ARG A 53 3.49 -6.64 15.16
N ILE A 54 4.22 -5.54 15.10
CA ILE A 54 4.90 -5.09 13.88
C ILE A 54 6.10 -6.01 13.62
N ASN A 55 6.08 -6.68 12.47
CA ASN A 55 7.22 -7.47 12.04
C ASN A 55 8.23 -6.56 11.32
N LEU A 56 9.28 -6.16 12.03
CA LEU A 56 10.33 -5.28 11.50
C LEU A 56 11.03 -5.87 10.26
N ASN A 57 11.15 -7.20 10.16
CA ASN A 57 11.74 -7.83 8.99
C ASN A 57 10.85 -7.68 7.75
N ASN A 58 9.52 -7.73 7.93
CA ASN A 58 8.60 -7.54 6.80
C ASN A 58 8.65 -6.10 6.28
N VAL A 59 8.74 -5.13 7.18
CA VAL A 59 8.93 -3.71 6.84
C VAL A 59 10.26 -3.52 6.12
N LEU A 60 11.36 -4.04 6.69
CA LEU A 60 12.69 -3.93 6.09
C LEU A 60 12.77 -4.60 4.71
N SER A 61 12.16 -5.79 4.57
CA SER A 61 12.12 -6.53 3.31
C SER A 61 11.48 -5.72 2.18
N PHE A 62 10.52 -4.84 2.47
CA PHE A 62 9.98 -3.94 1.46
C PHE A 62 11.02 -2.92 1.01
N PHE A 63 11.70 -2.28 1.96
CA PHE A 63 12.70 -1.25 1.64
C PHE A 63 13.96 -1.79 0.96
N HIS A 64 14.23 -3.09 1.09
CA HIS A 64 15.29 -3.79 0.35
C HIS A 64 14.83 -4.41 -0.97
N SER A 65 13.53 -4.35 -1.30
CA SER A 65 13.04 -4.80 -2.60
C SER A 65 13.39 -3.79 -3.70
N ASP A 66 13.36 -4.23 -4.97
CA ASP A 66 13.59 -3.34 -6.12
C ASP A 66 12.67 -2.11 -6.12
N ILE A 67 11.42 -2.25 -5.66
CA ILE A 67 10.49 -1.12 -5.50
C ILE A 67 10.89 -0.21 -4.34
N GLY A 68 11.31 -0.78 -3.22
CA GLY A 68 11.74 -0.03 -2.05
C GLY A 68 12.96 0.84 -2.34
N GLU A 69 13.94 0.29 -3.09
CA GLU A 69 15.12 1.05 -3.51
C GLU A 69 14.77 2.15 -4.51
N ARG A 70 13.87 1.89 -5.47
CA ARG A 70 13.34 2.94 -6.37
C ARG A 70 12.58 4.03 -5.59
N LEU A 71 11.83 3.65 -4.56
CA LEU A 71 11.10 4.59 -3.70
C LEU A 71 12.06 5.51 -2.95
N LYS A 72 13.20 5.00 -2.45
CA LYS A 72 14.21 5.82 -1.76
C LYS A 72 14.76 6.94 -2.64
N GLN A 73 14.89 6.68 -3.95
CA GLN A 73 15.38 7.63 -4.94
C GLN A 73 14.25 8.41 -5.66
N ALA A 74 12.99 8.24 -5.24
CA ALA A 74 11.86 8.85 -5.92
C ALA A 74 11.92 10.38 -5.91
N LYS A 75 11.59 10.99 -7.05
CA LYS A 75 11.45 12.44 -7.22
C LYS A 75 10.25 12.99 -6.46
N SER A 76 9.18 12.19 -6.36
CA SER A 76 7.94 12.56 -5.70
C SER A 76 7.28 11.31 -5.13
N VAL A 77 6.70 11.43 -3.95
CA VAL A 77 6.05 10.33 -3.23
C VAL A 77 4.71 10.84 -2.69
N TYR A 78 3.66 10.06 -2.92
CA TYR A 78 2.31 10.27 -2.40
C TYR A 78 1.92 8.98 -1.69
N LYS A 79 1.58 9.09 -0.40
CA LYS A 79 1.14 7.95 0.41
C LYS A 79 -0.29 8.21 0.88
N GLU A 80 -1.06 7.13 1.02
CA GLU A 80 -2.45 7.16 1.48
C GLU A 80 -3.27 8.26 0.77
N LEU A 81 -3.20 8.30 -0.58
CA LEU A 81 -3.88 9.32 -1.39
C LEU A 81 -5.37 8.97 -1.54
N PRO A 82 -6.29 9.72 -0.91
CA PRO A 82 -7.72 9.46 -1.05
C PRO A 82 -8.21 9.86 -2.44
N PHE A 83 -9.19 9.14 -2.96
CA PHE A 83 -9.90 9.52 -4.17
C PHE A 83 -11.40 9.24 -4.06
N SER A 84 -12.18 9.96 -4.86
CA SER A 84 -13.60 9.75 -5.08
C SER A 84 -13.90 9.99 -6.55
N ARG A 85 -14.58 9.06 -7.21
CA ARG A 85 -14.93 9.21 -8.63
C ARG A 85 -16.21 8.48 -9.01
N PHE A 86 -16.84 8.95 -10.07
CA PHE A 86 -17.96 8.25 -10.68
C PHE A 86 -17.45 7.15 -11.63
N ILE A 87 -18.05 5.96 -11.54
CA ILE A 87 -17.86 4.88 -12.49
C ILE A 87 -19.20 4.31 -12.93
N ASN A 88 -19.24 3.67 -14.10
CA ASN A 88 -20.41 2.88 -14.50
C ASN A 88 -20.55 1.67 -13.57
N ALA A 89 -21.75 1.49 -13.02
CA ALA A 89 -22.08 0.43 -12.06
C ALA A 89 -21.84 -0.97 -12.64
N GLU A 90 -22.00 -1.14 -13.96
CA GLU A 90 -21.74 -2.35 -14.74
C GLU A 90 -20.33 -2.95 -14.53
N ARG A 91 -19.34 -2.11 -14.14
CA ARG A 91 -17.98 -2.57 -13.84
C ARG A 91 -17.91 -3.44 -12.59
N ILE A 92 -18.85 -3.27 -11.67
CA ILE A 92 -18.90 -3.96 -10.36
C ILE A 92 -20.08 -4.91 -10.32
N TYR A 93 -21.25 -4.45 -10.77
CA TYR A 93 -22.51 -5.17 -10.73
C TYR A 93 -22.96 -5.49 -12.16
N LYS A 94 -22.88 -6.76 -12.55
CA LYS A 94 -23.24 -7.21 -13.91
C LYS A 94 -24.69 -6.92 -14.32
N GLU A 95 -25.57 -6.75 -13.34
CA GLU A 95 -27.01 -6.53 -13.55
C GLU A 95 -27.38 -5.05 -13.66
N ALA A 96 -26.46 -4.14 -13.30
CA ALA A 96 -26.70 -2.70 -13.45
C ALA A 96 -26.74 -2.32 -14.93
N GLN A 97 -27.52 -1.28 -15.27
CA GLN A 97 -27.61 -0.77 -16.64
C GLN A 97 -27.64 0.75 -16.64
N ASN A 98 -26.70 1.40 -17.33
CA ASN A 98 -26.63 2.86 -17.48
C ASN A 98 -26.60 3.68 -16.17
N GLU A 99 -26.27 3.07 -15.04
CA GLU A 99 -26.17 3.74 -13.75
C GLU A 99 -24.72 4.12 -13.43
N LYS A 100 -24.54 5.31 -12.83
CA LYS A 100 -23.25 5.74 -12.29
C LYS A 100 -23.26 5.64 -10.78
N ILE A 101 -22.23 5.03 -10.23
CA ILE A 101 -21.98 4.97 -8.79
C ILE A 101 -20.72 5.74 -8.44
N ILE A 102 -20.65 6.22 -7.20
CA ILE A 102 -19.43 6.81 -6.65
C ILE A 102 -18.60 5.68 -6.03
N THR A 103 -17.32 5.63 -6.37
CA THR A 103 -16.33 4.81 -5.68
C THR A 103 -15.37 5.70 -4.91
N GLN A 104 -15.06 5.27 -3.70
CA GLN A 104 -14.11 5.92 -2.80
C GLN A 104 -13.06 4.90 -2.39
N GLY A 105 -11.83 5.36 -2.27
CA GLY A 105 -10.72 4.52 -1.85
C GLY A 105 -9.50 5.36 -1.51
N ILE A 106 -8.47 4.68 -1.04
CA ILE A 106 -7.18 5.28 -0.68
C ILE A 106 -6.10 4.48 -1.41
N ILE A 107 -5.23 5.17 -2.12
CA ILE A 107 -4.08 4.57 -2.81
C ILE A 107 -2.89 4.60 -1.86
N ASP A 108 -2.41 3.42 -1.45
CA ASP A 108 -1.40 3.30 -0.41
C ASP A 108 -0.09 4.02 -0.75
N LEU A 109 0.42 3.81 -1.98
CA LEU A 109 1.65 4.45 -2.45
C LEU A 109 1.62 4.71 -3.95
N LEU A 110 1.93 5.96 -4.31
CA LEU A 110 2.31 6.39 -5.65
C LEU A 110 3.65 7.11 -5.56
N PHE A 111 4.55 6.84 -6.50
CA PHE A 111 5.78 7.60 -6.60
C PHE A 111 6.24 7.78 -8.03
N ILE A 112 6.99 8.85 -8.27
CA ILE A 112 7.67 9.10 -9.54
C ILE A 112 9.13 8.73 -9.34
N ASP A 113 9.60 7.70 -10.05
CA ASP A 113 11.00 7.26 -9.95
C ASP A 113 11.97 8.21 -10.67
N GLU A 114 13.27 7.93 -10.56
CA GLU A 114 14.32 8.73 -11.19
C GLU A 114 14.17 8.83 -12.72
N SER A 115 13.56 7.82 -13.35
CA SER A 115 13.30 7.73 -14.78
C SER A 115 11.94 8.34 -15.20
N ASP A 116 11.32 9.14 -14.33
CA ASP A 116 10.00 9.77 -14.54
C ASP A 116 8.82 8.80 -14.71
N LYS A 117 8.98 7.54 -14.31
CA LYS A 117 7.87 6.59 -14.31
C LYS A 117 7.00 6.77 -13.07
N LEU A 118 5.69 6.88 -13.27
CA LEU A 118 4.72 6.83 -12.18
C LEU A 118 4.44 5.36 -11.81
N VAL A 119 4.76 5.00 -10.58
CA VAL A 119 4.61 3.65 -10.04
C VAL A 119 3.54 3.66 -8.96
N LEU A 120 2.61 2.72 -9.05
CA LEU A 120 1.55 2.46 -8.08
C LEU A 120 1.88 1.19 -7.29
N VAL A 121 1.80 1.26 -5.98
CA VAL A 121 2.00 0.12 -5.08
C VAL A 121 0.85 0.07 -4.08
N ASP A 122 0.23 -1.09 -3.98
CA ASP A 122 -0.79 -1.40 -2.98
C ASP A 122 -0.25 -2.48 -2.03
N TYR A 123 -0.32 -2.22 -0.73
CA TYR A 123 0.15 -3.11 0.32
C TYR A 123 -0.95 -4.08 0.71
N LYS A 124 -0.57 -5.34 0.91
CA LYS A 124 -1.47 -6.37 1.39
C LYS A 124 -0.81 -7.24 2.45
N THR A 125 -1.56 -7.55 3.49
CA THR A 125 -1.12 -8.44 4.58
C THR A 125 -1.62 -9.88 4.38
N ASP A 126 -2.22 -10.19 3.22
CA ASP A 126 -2.66 -11.54 2.85
C ASP A 126 -1.53 -12.58 2.90
N ASN A 127 -1.84 -13.77 3.41
CA ASN A 127 -0.93 -14.93 3.47
C ASN A 127 -1.14 -15.94 2.32
N THR A 128 -1.74 -15.52 1.20
CA THR A 128 -2.12 -16.46 0.13
C THR A 128 -0.93 -16.84 -0.78
N SER A 129 -0.98 -18.07 -1.29
CA SER A 129 0.09 -18.71 -2.03
C SER A 129 0.00 -18.55 -3.56
N SER A 130 -1.15 -18.15 -4.12
CA SER A 130 -1.36 -18.08 -5.58
C SER A 130 -1.34 -16.65 -6.13
N VAL A 131 -0.35 -16.36 -6.99
CA VAL A 131 -0.26 -15.08 -7.72
C VAL A 131 -1.49 -14.83 -8.57
N LYS A 132 -2.02 -15.87 -9.25
CA LYS A 132 -3.20 -15.74 -10.11
C LYS A 132 -4.42 -15.27 -9.32
N THR A 133 -4.65 -15.87 -8.15
CA THR A 133 -5.78 -15.52 -7.28
C THR A 133 -5.67 -14.09 -6.76
N ILE A 134 -4.46 -13.63 -6.42
CA ILE A 134 -4.22 -12.23 -6.02
C ILE A 134 -4.55 -11.27 -7.16
N LYS A 135 -4.05 -11.53 -8.37
CA LYS A 135 -4.32 -10.67 -9.52
C LYS A 135 -5.82 -10.60 -9.82
N GLU A 136 -6.51 -11.73 -9.84
CA GLU A 136 -7.95 -11.78 -10.09
C GLU A 136 -8.72 -11.00 -9.02
N ARG A 137 -8.41 -11.23 -7.74
CA ARG A 137 -9.05 -10.58 -6.59
C ARG A 137 -8.93 -9.06 -6.63
N TYR A 138 -7.73 -8.55 -6.94
CA TYR A 138 -7.43 -7.11 -6.83
C TYR A 138 -7.43 -6.38 -8.18
N SER A 139 -7.70 -7.07 -9.29
CA SER A 139 -7.72 -6.50 -10.65
C SER A 139 -8.58 -5.24 -10.77
N ILE A 140 -9.84 -5.31 -10.29
CA ILE A 140 -10.78 -4.19 -10.34
C ILE A 140 -10.28 -3.03 -9.46
N GLN A 141 -9.82 -3.31 -8.24
CA GLN A 141 -9.32 -2.29 -7.32
C GLN A 141 -8.13 -1.55 -7.92
N ILE A 142 -7.13 -2.27 -8.42
CA ILE A 142 -5.95 -1.67 -9.03
C ILE A 142 -6.31 -0.88 -10.28
N SER A 143 -7.24 -1.35 -11.11
CA SER A 143 -7.75 -0.59 -12.25
C SER A 143 -8.36 0.74 -11.82
N LEU A 144 -9.15 0.74 -10.74
CA LEU A 144 -9.77 1.96 -10.21
C LEU A 144 -8.70 2.93 -9.66
N TYR A 145 -7.71 2.41 -8.94
CA TYR A 145 -6.63 3.22 -8.38
C TYR A 145 -5.77 3.83 -9.47
N ARG A 146 -5.44 3.03 -10.50
CA ARG A 146 -4.70 3.47 -11.67
C ARG A 146 -5.41 4.65 -12.33
N GLU A 147 -6.68 4.50 -12.68
CA GLU A 147 -7.46 5.56 -13.33
C GLU A 147 -7.55 6.81 -12.45
N ALA A 148 -7.77 6.65 -11.13
CA ALA A 148 -7.81 7.77 -10.20
C ALA A 148 -6.46 8.50 -10.13
N ALA A 149 -5.35 7.78 -10.03
CA ALA A 149 -4.00 8.35 -10.03
C ALA A 149 -3.70 9.11 -11.32
N GLU A 150 -4.08 8.55 -12.47
CA GLU A 150 -3.90 9.19 -13.77
C GLU A 150 -4.70 10.49 -13.89
N GLU A 151 -5.91 10.52 -13.32
CA GLU A 151 -6.77 11.69 -13.31
C GLU A 151 -6.27 12.78 -12.35
N ILE A 152 -5.80 12.41 -11.16
CA ILE A 152 -5.29 13.33 -10.14
C ILE A 152 -3.97 13.95 -10.59
N LEU A 153 -3.02 13.11 -11.04
CA LEU A 153 -1.66 13.54 -11.37
C LEU A 153 -1.50 14.00 -12.83
N LYS A 154 -2.55 13.86 -13.65
CA LYS A 154 -2.53 14.16 -15.10
C LYS A 154 -1.37 13.48 -15.84
N ARG A 155 -1.04 12.24 -15.43
CA ARG A 155 0.07 11.44 -15.95
C ARG A 155 -0.34 9.98 -16.01
N LYS A 156 0.10 9.25 -17.03
CA LYS A 156 -0.11 7.80 -17.12
C LYS A 156 0.67 7.05 -16.03
N VAL A 157 0.02 6.09 -15.36
CA VAL A 157 0.72 5.15 -14.48
C VAL A 157 1.53 4.20 -15.37
N ASN A 158 2.82 4.07 -15.12
CA ASN A 158 3.68 3.21 -15.93
C ASN A 158 3.63 1.76 -15.44
N GLU A 159 3.62 1.58 -14.13
CA GLU A 159 3.73 0.26 -13.49
C GLU A 159 2.82 0.21 -12.26
N SER A 160 2.17 -0.93 -12.06
CA SER A 160 1.30 -1.19 -10.90
C SER A 160 1.71 -2.49 -10.22
N TYR A 161 1.72 -2.47 -8.89
CA TYR A 161 2.18 -3.58 -8.08
C TYR A 161 1.30 -3.80 -6.86
N ILE A 162 1.20 -5.06 -6.47
CA ILE A 162 0.73 -5.47 -5.15
C ILE A 162 1.93 -6.01 -4.39
N TYR A 163 2.17 -5.49 -3.18
CA TYR A 163 3.23 -5.96 -2.30
C TYR A 163 2.62 -6.71 -1.10
N LEU A 164 2.88 -8.01 -1.03
CA LEU A 164 2.44 -8.86 0.07
C LEU A 164 3.42 -8.73 1.24
N LEU A 165 3.12 -7.86 2.20
CA LEU A 165 3.95 -7.55 3.37
C LEU A 165 4.29 -8.80 4.18
N SER A 166 3.34 -9.71 4.36
CA SER A 166 3.52 -10.90 5.21
C SER A 166 4.55 -11.90 4.67
N VAL A 167 4.78 -11.91 3.35
CA VAL A 167 5.67 -12.87 2.67
C VAL A 167 6.81 -12.21 1.90
N GLY A 168 6.88 -10.87 1.88
CA GLY A 168 7.90 -10.12 1.15
C GLY A 168 7.83 -10.29 -0.36
N LYS A 169 6.63 -10.43 -0.93
CA LYS A 169 6.45 -10.76 -2.35
C LYS A 169 5.81 -9.63 -3.15
N ILE A 170 6.43 -9.32 -4.28
CA ILE A 170 5.94 -8.37 -5.28
C ILE A 170 5.14 -9.11 -6.36
N ILE A 171 4.01 -8.54 -6.77
CA ILE A 171 3.18 -9.03 -7.87
C ILE A 171 2.88 -7.85 -8.79
N SER A 172 3.40 -7.89 -10.02
CA SER A 172 3.04 -6.95 -11.08
C SER A 172 1.62 -7.23 -11.58
N VAL A 173 0.82 -6.18 -11.74
CA VAL A 173 -0.61 -6.24 -12.13
C VAL A 173 -0.90 -5.37 -13.34
#